data_AF-A0A1F9F3L9-F1
#
_entry.id   AF-A0A1F9F3L9-F1
#
_cell.length_a   1.000
_cell.length_b   1.000
_cell.length_c   1.000
_cell.angle_alpha   90.00
_cell.angle_beta   90.00
_cell.angle_gamma   90.00
#
_symmetry.space_group_name_H-M   'P 1'
#
loop_
_entity.id
_entity.type
_entity.pdbx_description
1 polymer ?
#
loop_
_entity_poly.entity_id
_entity_poly.type
_entity_poly.pdbx_seq_one_letter_code
_entity_poly.pdbx_strand_id
1 'polypeptide(L)'
;MAAMLNPAFSQTVFPMDKAADIYFRYEVSIPAFEDDSKEFKLWVPFPIDTSFQKVTRFSVQSPWPGEVIQEETHQNRFLYFKQPTLKRPLKMAFHYRLTIFPHSIFSDTEGKQFYEIYKKLPAPQKEASQECAHRYKNFKGKLFFGFRLTQKLRGSLEEPTCWAMIQNDEQWIPMDIQEEFGKMPANRITLFRGGSVVLPKASNQSPIEGMFKPYAELDGSEFQDIQAQWSFTRIKTYLYKP
;
A
#
# COMPACT_ATOMS: atom_id res chain seq x y z
N MET A 1 -33.79 0.54 -12.66
CA MET A 1 -32.59 0.46 -13.53
C MET A 1 -31.68 -0.59 -12.94
N ALA A 2 -31.54 -1.72 -13.62
CA ALA A 2 -30.70 -2.83 -13.17
C ALA A 2 -29.22 -2.43 -13.29
N ALA A 3 -28.49 -2.47 -12.17
CA ALA A 3 -27.05 -2.40 -12.21
C ALA A 3 -26.56 -3.66 -12.91
N MET A 4 -26.05 -3.49 -14.13
CA MET A 4 -25.40 -4.56 -14.87
C MET A 4 -24.17 -5.00 -14.06
N LEU A 5 -24.21 -6.23 -13.56
CA LEU A 5 -23.02 -6.94 -13.11
C LEU A 5 -22.06 -6.98 -14.29
N ASN A 6 -20.96 -6.21 -14.21
CA ASN A 6 -19.93 -6.19 -15.23
C ASN A 6 -19.30 -7.59 -15.32
N PRO A 7 -19.49 -8.36 -16.41
CA PRO A 7 -18.99 -9.72 -16.49
C PRO A 7 -17.69 -9.70 -17.30
N ALA A 8 -16.54 -9.51 -16.62
CA ALA A 8 -15.22 -9.96 -17.09
C ALA A 8 -14.09 -9.40 -16.21
N PHE A 9 -13.89 -9.97 -15.03
CA PHE A 9 -12.53 -10.12 -14.51
C PHE A 9 -12.23 -11.61 -14.47
N SER A 10 -11.93 -12.17 -15.65
CA SER A 10 -11.12 -13.40 -15.73
C SER A 10 -9.69 -13.02 -15.34
N GLN A 11 -9.47 -12.73 -14.06
CA GLN A 11 -8.14 -12.66 -13.51
C GLN A 11 -7.71 -14.10 -13.27
N THR A 12 -6.73 -14.56 -14.03
CA THR A 12 -5.99 -15.78 -13.69
C THR A 12 -5.44 -15.60 -12.29
N VAL A 13 -6.01 -16.33 -11.33
CA VAL A 13 -5.71 -16.26 -9.90
C VAL A 13 -4.22 -16.53 -9.71
N PHE A 14 -3.50 -15.63 -9.01
CA PHE A 14 -2.10 -15.88 -8.70
C PHE A 14 -2.00 -17.07 -7.73
N PRO A 15 -1.10 -18.05 -7.94
CA PRO A 15 -1.13 -19.28 -7.16
C PRO A 15 -0.86 -19.05 -5.68
N MET A 16 -1.62 -19.74 -4.82
CA MET A 16 -1.50 -19.65 -3.35
C MET A 16 -0.27 -20.36 -2.78
N ASP A 17 0.39 -21.20 -3.59
CA ASP A 17 1.62 -21.93 -3.24
C ASP A 17 2.89 -21.18 -3.66
N LYS A 18 2.78 -19.92 -4.11
CA LYS A 18 3.92 -19.16 -4.63
C LYS A 18 4.19 -17.90 -3.83
N ALA A 19 5.45 -17.70 -3.49
CA ALA A 19 6.00 -16.40 -3.10
C ALA A 19 6.58 -15.69 -4.34
N ALA A 20 6.73 -14.37 -4.24
CA ALA A 20 7.24 -13.55 -5.33
C ALA A 20 8.30 -12.55 -4.82
N ASP A 21 9.43 -12.49 -5.51
CA ASP A 21 10.37 -11.38 -5.37
C ASP A 21 10.04 -10.32 -6.41
N ILE A 22 9.80 -9.10 -5.95
CA ILE A 22 9.37 -7.97 -6.76
C ILE A 22 10.38 -6.84 -6.61
N TYR A 23 10.80 -6.29 -7.75
CA TYR A 23 11.40 -4.99 -7.81
C TYR A 23 10.30 -3.95 -7.97
N PHE A 24 10.19 -3.02 -7.02
CA PHE A 24 9.22 -1.94 -7.03
C PHE A 24 9.96 -0.61 -7.17
N ARG A 25 9.53 0.20 -8.14
CA ARG A 25 10.07 1.53 -8.41
C ARG A 25 8.97 2.56 -8.20
N TYR A 26 9.24 3.51 -7.32
CA TYR A 26 8.41 4.68 -7.04
C TYR A 26 9.18 5.90 -7.56
N GLU A 27 8.68 6.57 -8.59
CA GLU A 27 9.24 7.81 -9.13
C GLU A 27 8.40 9.01 -8.65
N VAL A 28 9.08 10.08 -8.23
CA VAL A 28 8.48 11.35 -7.85
C VAL A 28 9.01 12.43 -8.77
N SER A 29 8.12 13.24 -9.34
CA SER A 29 8.48 14.42 -10.12
C SER A 29 7.97 15.68 -9.41
N ILE A 30 8.88 16.60 -9.15
CA ILE A 30 8.63 17.87 -8.46
C ILE A 30 8.93 18.98 -9.47
N PRO A 31 7.98 19.87 -9.78
CA PRO A 31 8.22 21.02 -10.64
C PRO A 31 9.16 22.01 -9.96
N ALA A 32 9.76 22.90 -10.74
CA ALA A 32 10.51 24.01 -10.17
C ALA A 32 9.57 24.95 -9.40
N PHE A 33 10.08 25.51 -8.30
CA PHE A 33 9.45 26.60 -7.58
C PHE A 33 10.55 27.63 -7.26
N GLU A 34 10.34 28.87 -7.70
CA GLU A 34 11.32 29.95 -7.58
C GLU A 34 11.01 30.82 -6.37
N ASP A 35 11.33 30.31 -5.19
CA ASP A 35 11.33 31.11 -3.96
C ASP A 35 12.36 30.56 -2.97
N ASP A 36 13.57 31.13 -3.00
CA ASP A 36 14.70 30.71 -2.16
C ASP A 36 14.50 31.00 -0.66
N SER A 37 13.41 31.69 -0.29
CA SER A 37 13.06 32.00 1.10
C SER A 37 12.17 30.94 1.76
N LYS A 38 11.58 30.02 0.97
CA LYS A 38 10.57 29.08 1.45
C LYS A 38 11.15 27.70 1.72
N GLU A 39 10.83 27.15 2.88
CA GLU A 39 11.22 25.78 3.22
C GLU A 39 10.33 24.77 2.49
N PHE A 40 10.92 23.93 1.65
CA PHE A 40 10.23 22.79 1.05
C PHE A 40 10.47 21.52 1.84
N LYS A 41 9.39 20.81 2.18
CA LYS A 41 9.42 19.51 2.85
C LYS A 41 8.67 18.49 2.00
N LEU A 42 9.17 17.27 1.94
CA LEU A 42 8.58 16.17 1.18
C LEU A 42 8.58 14.89 2.00
N TRP A 43 7.44 14.22 2.01
CA TRP A 43 7.24 12.90 2.59
C TRP A 43 6.86 11.93 1.48
N VAL A 44 7.68 10.91 1.26
CA VAL A 44 7.40 9.84 0.30
C VAL A 44 7.10 8.55 1.08
N PRO A 45 5.95 7.88 0.81
CA PRO A 45 5.62 6.61 1.43
C PRO A 45 6.72 5.54 1.26
N PHE A 46 7.10 4.89 2.37
CA PHE A 46 8.06 3.80 2.39
C PHE A 46 7.30 2.47 2.65
N PRO A 47 7.36 1.48 1.73
CA PRO A 47 6.72 0.18 1.91
C PRO A 47 6.98 -0.48 3.27
N ILE A 48 5.93 -0.99 3.90
CA ILE A 48 6.04 -1.58 5.23
C ILE A 48 6.38 -3.07 5.18
N ASP A 49 7.03 -3.53 6.25
CA ASP A 49 7.16 -4.96 6.54
C ASP A 49 5.88 -5.47 7.20
N THR A 50 5.42 -6.65 6.77
CA THR A 50 4.27 -7.36 7.34
C THR A 50 4.62 -8.84 7.54
N SER A 51 3.63 -9.68 7.89
CA SER A 51 3.79 -11.14 7.85
C SER A 51 3.81 -11.69 6.43
N PHE A 52 3.30 -10.93 5.45
CA PHE A 52 3.13 -11.35 4.05
C PHE A 52 3.97 -10.51 3.07
N GLN A 53 4.79 -9.60 3.57
CA GLN A 53 5.74 -8.81 2.78
C GLN A 53 6.98 -8.47 3.61
N LYS A 54 8.15 -8.52 2.98
CA LYS A 54 9.40 -7.98 3.52
C LYS A 54 10.08 -7.06 2.52
N VAL A 55 10.56 -5.91 2.99
CA VAL A 55 11.47 -5.05 2.24
C VAL A 55 12.90 -5.56 2.44
N THR A 56 13.47 -6.17 1.41
CA THR A 56 14.77 -6.85 1.49
C THR A 56 15.94 -5.98 1.03
N ARG A 57 15.67 -4.97 0.19
CA ARG A 57 16.66 -3.97 -0.23
C ARG A 57 15.97 -2.65 -0.54
N PHE A 58 16.64 -1.56 -0.20
CA PHE A 58 16.23 -0.21 -0.55
C PHE A 58 17.41 0.58 -1.10
N SER A 59 17.17 1.40 -2.12
CA SER A 59 18.11 2.40 -2.61
C SER A 59 17.37 3.59 -3.17
N VAL A 60 17.95 4.78 -3.02
CA VAL A 60 17.39 6.05 -3.50
C VAL A 60 18.28 6.66 -4.58
N GLN A 61 17.66 7.21 -5.62
CA GLN A 61 18.26 8.10 -6.60
C GLN A 61 17.69 9.50 -6.36
N SER A 62 18.43 10.30 -5.61
CA SER A 62 18.06 11.66 -5.22
C SER A 62 19.32 12.51 -5.06
N PRO A 63 19.32 13.76 -5.53
CA PRO A 63 20.38 14.71 -5.20
C PRO A 63 20.26 15.26 -3.77
N TRP A 64 19.10 15.09 -3.14
CA TRP A 64 18.82 15.56 -1.79
C TRP A 64 19.08 14.46 -0.76
N PRO A 65 19.77 14.78 0.36
CA PRO A 65 19.81 13.88 1.50
C PRO A 65 18.39 13.71 2.05
N GLY A 66 18.04 12.47 2.37
CA GLY A 66 16.77 12.14 3.01
C GLY A 66 17.00 11.26 4.23
N GLU A 67 16.03 11.26 5.13
CA GLU A 67 16.00 10.40 6.30
C GLU A 67 14.72 9.56 6.29
N VAL A 68 14.76 8.38 6.91
CA VAL A 68 13.55 7.58 7.14
C VAL A 68 12.98 8.00 8.49
N ILE A 69 11.76 8.51 8.48
CA ILE A 69 11.00 8.84 9.70
C ILE A 69 9.80 7.91 9.83
N GLN A 70 9.20 7.86 11.01
CA GLN A 70 8.13 6.93 11.34
C GLN A 70 7.04 7.64 12.13
N GLU A 71 5.78 7.40 11.78
CA GLU A 71 4.64 7.92 12.54
C GLU A 71 4.24 6.98 13.69
N GLU A 72 3.59 7.55 14.71
CA GLU A 72 3.38 6.88 15.99
C GLU A 72 2.20 5.88 15.99
N THR A 73 1.13 6.18 15.25
CA THR A 73 -0.13 5.44 15.31
C THR A 73 -0.03 4.07 14.66
N HIS A 74 0.45 4.05 13.42
CA HIS A 74 0.52 2.84 12.60
C HIS A 74 1.96 2.43 12.30
N GLN A 75 2.97 3.12 12.82
CA GLN A 75 4.39 2.78 12.58
C GLN A 75 4.74 2.75 11.08
N ASN A 76 3.99 3.46 10.24
CA ASN A 76 4.32 3.67 8.84
C ASN A 76 5.58 4.51 8.73
N ARG A 77 6.38 4.23 7.71
CA ARG A 77 7.64 4.93 7.46
C ARG A 77 7.52 5.83 6.24
N PHE A 78 8.25 6.94 6.28
CA PHE A 78 8.32 7.90 5.19
C PHE A 78 9.77 8.28 4.94
N LEU A 79 10.12 8.43 3.67
CA LEU A 79 11.33 9.16 3.32
C LEU A 79 11.02 10.65 3.42
N TYR A 80 11.74 11.33 4.29
CA TYR A 80 11.60 12.76 4.53
C TYR A 80 12.77 13.51 3.90
N PHE A 81 12.45 14.54 3.14
CA PHE A 81 13.40 15.47 2.55
C PHE A 81 13.03 16.89 2.97
N LYS A 82 14.06 17.70 3.20
CA LYS A 82 13.93 19.12 3.51
C LYS A 82 14.96 19.89 2.71
N GLN A 83 14.52 20.90 1.95
CA GLN A 83 15.37 21.71 1.09
C GLN A 83 14.88 23.16 1.00
N PRO A 84 15.78 24.13 0.75
CA PRO A 84 15.41 25.54 0.72
C PRO A 84 14.83 26.02 -0.63
N THR A 85 15.11 25.35 -1.74
CA THR A 85 14.66 25.81 -3.08
C THR A 85 14.80 24.71 -4.12
N LEU A 86 14.02 24.81 -5.21
CA LEU A 86 14.17 23.98 -6.39
C LEU A 86 14.01 24.80 -7.68
N LYS A 87 15.14 25.28 -8.21
CA LYS A 87 15.18 26.14 -9.42
C LYS A 87 14.89 25.42 -10.74
N ARG A 88 14.88 24.08 -10.74
CA ARG A 88 14.65 23.26 -11.94
C ARG A 88 13.83 22.04 -11.55
N PRO A 89 12.95 21.50 -12.42
CA PRO A 89 12.21 20.30 -12.09
C PRO A 89 13.13 19.16 -11.67
N LEU A 90 12.76 18.46 -10.61
CA LEU A 90 13.51 17.35 -10.06
C LEU A 90 12.73 16.05 -10.21
N LYS A 91 13.43 15.00 -10.65
CA LYS A 91 12.95 13.64 -10.57
C LYS A 91 13.76 12.84 -9.55
N MET A 92 13.06 12.17 -8.67
CA MET A 92 13.63 11.25 -7.69
C MET A 92 13.08 9.85 -7.95
N ALA A 93 13.90 8.82 -7.77
CA ALA A 93 13.45 7.44 -7.88
C ALA A 93 13.84 6.63 -6.64
N PHE A 94 12.88 5.88 -6.14
CA PHE A 94 13.02 5.03 -4.96
C PHE A 94 12.84 3.59 -5.39
N HIS A 95 13.83 2.76 -5.07
CA HIS A 95 13.92 1.39 -5.56
C HIS A 95 13.88 0.43 -4.39
N TYR A 96 12.94 -0.50 -4.45
CA TYR A 96 12.70 -1.49 -3.42
C TYR A 96 12.82 -2.89 -4.02
N ARG A 97 13.49 -3.79 -3.31
CA ARG A 97 13.26 -5.23 -3.49
C ARG A 97 12.36 -5.69 -2.36
N LEU A 98 11.28 -6.35 -2.75
CA LEU A 98 10.25 -6.86 -1.88
C LEU A 98 10.19 -8.37 -2.05
N THR A 99 10.05 -9.10 -0.95
CA THR A 99 9.62 -10.50 -0.99
C THR A 99 8.20 -10.55 -0.46
N ILE A 100 7.30 -11.16 -1.22
CA ILE A 100 5.86 -11.18 -0.97
C ILE A 100 5.46 -12.64 -0.82
N PHE A 101 4.74 -12.94 0.25
CA PHE A 101 4.34 -14.29 0.61
C PHE A 101 2.83 -14.44 0.48
N PRO A 102 2.34 -15.60 0.04
CA PRO A 102 0.92 -15.88 0.12
C PRO A 102 0.57 -16.09 1.59
N HIS A 103 -0.63 -15.67 1.97
CA HIS A 103 -1.20 -15.91 3.29
C HIS A 103 -2.55 -16.56 3.12
N SER A 104 -2.74 -17.71 3.74
CA SER A 104 -4.04 -18.36 3.83
C SER A 104 -4.20 -19.00 5.20
N ILE A 105 -5.43 -19.02 5.66
CA ILE A 105 -5.80 -19.61 6.95
C ILE A 105 -6.66 -20.87 6.79
N PHE A 106 -6.76 -21.44 5.59
CA PHE A 106 -7.65 -22.58 5.33
C PHE A 106 -6.87 -23.85 4.97
N SER A 107 -7.13 -24.92 5.72
CA SER A 107 -7.17 -26.27 5.17
C SER A 107 -8.52 -26.48 4.45
N ASP A 108 -8.59 -27.35 3.43
CA ASP A 108 -9.79 -27.53 2.57
C ASP A 108 -11.08 -27.88 3.34
N THR A 109 -10.98 -28.42 4.55
CA THR A 109 -12.11 -28.80 5.40
C THR A 109 -12.64 -27.62 6.24
N GLU A 110 -11.75 -26.79 6.79
CA GLU A 110 -12.09 -25.66 7.66
C GLU A 110 -12.65 -24.46 6.86
N GLY A 111 -12.20 -24.29 5.62
CA GLY A 111 -12.68 -23.24 4.72
C GLY A 111 -14.18 -23.32 4.43
N LYS A 112 -14.76 -24.53 4.38
CA LYS A 112 -16.21 -24.71 4.15
C LYS A 112 -17.03 -24.30 5.37
N GLN A 113 -16.62 -24.66 6.58
CA GLN A 113 -17.32 -24.25 7.80
C GLN A 113 -17.21 -22.75 8.05
N PHE A 114 -16.03 -22.16 7.81
CA PHE A 114 -15.86 -20.71 7.93
C PHE A 114 -16.67 -19.96 6.88
N TYR A 115 -16.77 -20.43 5.63
CA TYR A 115 -17.61 -19.78 4.61
C TYR A 115 -19.09 -19.73 5.02
N GLU A 116 -19.59 -20.74 5.74
CA GLU A 116 -20.94 -20.71 6.32
C GLU A 116 -21.07 -19.73 7.51
N ILE A 117 -19.99 -19.49 8.25
CA ILE A 117 -19.92 -18.42 9.28
C ILE A 117 -19.83 -17.04 8.61
N TYR A 118 -19.04 -16.89 7.53
CA TYR A 118 -18.95 -15.69 6.72
C TYR A 118 -20.31 -15.27 6.18
N LYS A 119 -21.12 -16.21 5.65
CA LYS A 119 -22.52 -15.94 5.25
C LYS A 119 -23.38 -15.41 6.40
N LYS A 120 -23.03 -15.70 7.65
CA LYS A 120 -23.74 -15.24 8.85
C LYS A 120 -23.16 -13.94 9.43
N LEU A 121 -22.01 -13.46 8.95
CA LEU A 121 -21.47 -12.18 9.41
C LEU A 121 -22.43 -11.03 9.03
N PRO A 122 -22.61 -10.04 9.93
CA PRO A 122 -23.42 -8.86 9.66
C PRO A 122 -22.93 -8.12 8.40
N ALA A 123 -23.86 -7.51 7.65
CA ALA A 123 -23.55 -6.75 6.42
C ALA A 123 -22.34 -5.79 6.54
N PRO A 124 -22.13 -5.04 7.65
CA PRO A 124 -20.97 -4.18 7.80
C PRO A 124 -19.60 -4.90 7.74
N GLN A 125 -19.54 -6.18 8.10
CA GLN A 125 -18.30 -6.96 8.03
C GLN A 125 -18.06 -7.59 6.66
N LYS A 126 -19.12 -7.78 5.86
CA LYS A 126 -19.01 -8.20 4.46
C LYS A 126 -18.71 -7.02 3.53
N GLU A 127 -19.27 -5.85 3.84
CA GLU A 127 -19.05 -4.57 3.13
C GLU A 127 -17.71 -3.93 3.50
N ALA A 128 -17.06 -4.36 4.59
CA ALA A 128 -15.75 -3.85 4.98
C ALA A 128 -14.65 -4.09 3.92
N SER A 129 -14.85 -4.95 2.92
CA SER A 129 -13.95 -5.06 1.75
C SER A 129 -14.33 -4.11 0.61
N GLN A 130 -15.60 -3.69 0.55
CA GLN A 130 -16.16 -2.78 -0.45
C GLN A 130 -15.87 -1.30 -0.12
N GLU A 131 -15.65 -0.98 1.16
CA GLU A 131 -15.63 0.40 1.67
C GLU A 131 -14.44 0.64 2.63
N CYS A 132 -13.28 0.07 2.32
CA CYS A 132 -12.11 -0.09 3.20
C CYS A 132 -11.39 1.22 3.65
N ALA A 133 -12.05 2.37 3.76
CA ALA A 133 -11.45 3.54 4.43
C ALA A 133 -12.47 4.47 5.10
N HIS A 134 -13.67 4.61 4.51
CA HIS A 134 -14.50 5.78 4.82
C HIS A 134 -15.48 5.62 6.01
N ARG A 135 -15.73 4.40 6.54
CA ARG A 135 -16.84 4.21 7.50
C ARG A 135 -16.54 3.54 8.84
N TYR A 136 -15.36 2.97 9.07
CA TYR A 136 -15.19 2.08 10.22
C TYR A 136 -14.29 2.64 11.33
N LYS A 137 -14.84 3.57 12.14
CA LYS A 137 -14.25 3.96 13.44
C LYS A 137 -14.12 2.79 14.45
N ASN A 138 -14.81 1.67 14.22
CA ASN A 138 -14.92 0.54 15.16
C ASN A 138 -14.44 -0.82 14.61
N PHE A 139 -13.71 -0.84 13.49
CA PHE A 139 -13.16 -2.08 12.94
C PHE A 139 -12.01 -2.58 13.83
N LYS A 140 -12.12 -3.81 14.36
CA LYS A 140 -11.08 -4.47 15.17
C LYS A 140 -10.01 -5.18 14.33
N GLY A 141 -9.80 -4.76 13.08
CA GLY A 141 -8.81 -5.34 12.18
C GLY A 141 -7.74 -4.34 11.75
N LYS A 142 -6.79 -4.84 10.97
CA LYS A 142 -5.72 -4.03 10.38
C LYS A 142 -6.05 -3.76 8.92
N LEU A 143 -6.05 -2.49 8.55
CA LEU A 143 -6.30 -2.04 7.19
C LEU A 143 -4.99 -1.75 6.48
N PHE A 144 -4.84 -2.21 5.25
CA PHE A 144 -3.62 -2.08 4.46
C PHE A 144 -3.94 -1.46 3.11
N PHE A 145 -2.97 -0.70 2.61
CA PHE A 145 -3.07 0.02 1.36
C PHE A 145 -1.82 -0.22 0.51
N GLY A 146 -2.01 -0.34 -0.79
CA GLY A 146 -0.92 -0.40 -1.74
C GLY A 146 -1.39 -0.69 -3.15
N PHE A 147 -0.74 -1.64 -3.83
CA PHE A 147 -1.00 -1.91 -5.25
C PHE A 147 -1.18 -3.39 -5.53
N ARG A 148 -2.13 -3.73 -6.41
CA ARG A 148 -2.22 -5.08 -7.00
C ARG A 148 -1.21 -5.24 -8.13
N LEU A 149 -0.62 -6.42 -8.19
CA LEU A 149 0.27 -6.81 -9.27
C LEU A 149 -0.52 -7.62 -10.30
N THR A 150 -0.34 -7.29 -11.56
CA THR A 150 -0.85 -8.12 -12.66
C THR A 150 0.01 -9.38 -12.82
N GLN A 151 -0.45 -10.34 -13.63
CA GLN A 151 0.37 -11.52 -13.99
C GLN A 151 1.56 -11.19 -14.89
N LYS A 152 1.66 -9.96 -15.43
CA LYS A 152 2.79 -9.55 -16.26
C LYS A 152 4.10 -9.60 -15.47
N LEU A 153 5.21 -9.89 -16.15
CA LEU A 153 6.54 -9.83 -15.55
C LEU A 153 6.95 -8.41 -15.15
N ARG A 154 6.38 -7.38 -15.78
CA ARG A 154 6.61 -5.98 -15.47
C ARG A 154 5.44 -5.12 -15.93
N GLY A 155 5.29 -3.95 -15.33
CA GLY A 155 4.30 -2.97 -15.76
C GLY A 155 4.21 -1.76 -14.84
N SER A 156 3.47 -0.76 -15.28
CA SER A 156 3.04 0.37 -14.45
C SER A 156 1.96 -0.08 -13.45
N LEU A 157 1.89 0.60 -12.31
CA LEU A 157 0.83 0.47 -11.33
C LEU A 157 0.06 1.79 -11.33
N GLU A 158 -1.23 1.74 -11.63
CA GLU A 158 -2.03 2.95 -11.87
C GLU A 158 -3.12 3.14 -10.80
N GLU A 159 -3.69 2.04 -10.30
CA GLU A 159 -4.79 2.09 -9.33
C GLU A 159 -4.34 1.58 -7.96
N PRO A 160 -4.27 2.47 -6.96
CA PRO A 160 -4.12 2.07 -5.58
C PRO A 160 -5.32 1.25 -5.11
N THR A 161 -5.08 0.37 -4.14
CA THR A 161 -6.12 -0.52 -3.59
C THR A 161 -5.90 -0.73 -2.10
N CYS A 162 -6.84 -1.41 -1.47
CA CYS A 162 -6.84 -1.69 -0.04
C CYS A 162 -7.33 -3.12 0.22
N TRP A 163 -6.93 -3.64 1.37
CA TRP A 163 -7.40 -4.92 1.91
C TRP A 163 -7.27 -4.88 3.43
N ALA A 164 -7.88 -5.84 4.10
CA ALA A 164 -7.85 -5.91 5.54
C ALA A 164 -7.38 -7.27 6.06
N MET A 165 -6.86 -7.27 7.28
CA MET A 165 -6.73 -8.46 8.10
C MET A 165 -7.69 -8.32 9.27
N ILE A 166 -8.62 -9.25 9.42
CA ILE A 166 -9.48 -9.35 10.60
C ILE A 166 -8.92 -10.40 11.55
N GLN A 167 -9.21 -10.27 12.84
CA GLN A 167 -8.78 -11.22 13.85
C GLN A 167 -10.00 -12.00 14.37
N ASN A 168 -9.90 -13.33 14.39
CA ASN A 168 -10.76 -14.17 15.25
C ASN A 168 -10.00 -14.49 16.55
N ASP A 169 -10.53 -15.38 17.39
CA ASP A 169 -9.92 -15.70 18.69
C ASP A 169 -8.49 -16.27 18.58
N GLU A 170 -8.08 -16.77 17.41
CA GLU A 170 -6.83 -17.54 17.25
C GLU A 170 -5.88 -16.97 16.17
N GLN A 171 -6.39 -16.29 15.14
CA GLN A 171 -5.66 -16.05 13.89
C GLN A 171 -6.05 -14.75 13.18
N TRP A 172 -5.11 -14.23 12.39
CA TRP A 172 -5.34 -13.12 11.45
C TRP A 172 -5.76 -13.64 10.08
N ILE A 173 -6.94 -13.24 9.65
CA ILE A 173 -7.62 -13.68 8.44
C ILE A 173 -7.55 -12.57 7.38
N PRO A 174 -6.99 -12.82 6.20
CA PRO A 174 -7.01 -11.84 5.13
C PRO A 174 -8.41 -11.71 4.53
N MET A 175 -8.76 -10.47 4.19
CA MET A 175 -10.02 -10.14 3.56
C MET A 175 -9.79 -9.09 2.47
N ASP A 176 -10.19 -9.43 1.26
CA ASP A 176 -10.02 -8.60 0.07
C ASP A 176 -11.18 -8.87 -0.89
N ILE A 177 -11.79 -7.81 -1.41
CA ILE A 177 -13.00 -7.92 -2.26
C ILE A 177 -12.71 -8.65 -3.58
N GLN A 178 -11.47 -8.59 -4.06
CA GLN A 178 -11.09 -9.21 -5.33
C GLN A 178 -10.50 -10.62 -5.13
N GLU A 179 -10.52 -11.17 -3.91
CA GLU A 179 -10.07 -12.53 -3.62
C GLU A 179 -11.17 -13.33 -2.93
N GLU A 180 -11.02 -14.65 -3.00
CA GLU A 180 -11.71 -15.52 -2.07
C GLU A 180 -11.33 -15.13 -0.63
N PHE A 181 -12.35 -15.00 0.23
CA PHE A 181 -12.15 -14.71 1.64
C PHE A 181 -11.09 -15.65 2.24
N GLY A 182 -10.24 -15.15 3.14
CA GLY A 182 -9.18 -15.90 3.82
C GLY A 182 -8.06 -16.43 2.92
N LYS A 183 -8.03 -16.02 1.64
CA LYS A 183 -6.90 -16.20 0.73
C LYS A 183 -6.31 -14.85 0.36
N MET A 184 -4.99 -14.79 0.40
CA MET A 184 -4.21 -13.65 -0.04
C MET A 184 -3.00 -14.13 -0.82
N PRO A 185 -3.08 -14.22 -2.16
CA PRO A 185 -1.92 -14.59 -2.96
C PRO A 185 -0.84 -13.50 -2.92
N ALA A 186 0.39 -13.88 -3.29
CA ALA A 186 1.57 -12.99 -3.33
C ALA A 186 1.57 -12.01 -4.53
N ASN A 187 0.43 -11.38 -4.81
CA ASN A 187 0.19 -10.50 -5.96
C ASN A 187 -0.08 -9.03 -5.53
N ARG A 188 0.51 -8.55 -4.44
CA ARG A 188 0.24 -7.22 -3.92
C ARG A 188 1.44 -6.60 -3.21
N ILE A 189 1.68 -5.32 -3.43
CA ILE A 189 2.67 -4.53 -2.70
C ILE A 189 1.95 -3.74 -1.61
N THR A 190 2.39 -3.90 -0.35
CA THR A 190 1.89 -3.16 0.80
C THR A 190 2.70 -1.88 0.99
N LEU A 191 2.06 -0.73 0.87
CA LEU A 191 2.72 0.57 1.02
C LEU A 191 2.63 1.07 2.47
N PHE A 192 1.42 1.10 3.03
CA PHE A 192 1.18 1.55 4.40
C PHE A 192 -0.06 0.86 5.00
N ARG A 193 -0.31 1.07 6.29
CA ARG A 193 -1.48 0.57 7.01
C ARG A 193 -2.20 1.69 7.77
N GLY A 194 -3.50 1.54 7.99
CA GLY A 194 -4.36 2.56 8.58
C GLY A 194 -4.93 3.54 7.54
N GLY A 195 -6.18 3.96 7.73
CA GLY A 195 -6.93 4.77 6.76
C GLY A 195 -6.42 6.21 6.62
N SER A 196 -5.77 6.71 7.66
CA SER A 196 -5.11 8.00 7.69
C SER A 196 -3.80 7.92 8.48
N VAL A 197 -2.90 8.87 8.23
CA VAL A 197 -1.60 8.97 8.89
C VAL A 197 -1.35 10.40 9.35
N VAL A 198 -0.72 10.57 10.51
CA VAL A 198 -0.23 11.88 10.95
C VAL A 198 1.26 11.94 10.62
N LEU A 199 1.67 12.92 9.84
CA LEU A 199 3.05 13.01 9.36
C LEU A 199 3.96 13.66 10.42
N PRO A 200 5.04 12.97 10.85
CA PRO A 200 6.02 13.59 11.71
C PRO A 200 6.68 14.77 10.98
N LYS A 201 6.93 15.87 11.71
CA LYS A 201 7.55 17.11 11.20
C LYS A 201 6.69 17.93 10.23
N ALA A 202 5.47 17.48 9.90
CA ALA A 202 4.53 18.27 9.12
C ALA A 202 4.08 19.50 9.91
N SER A 203 3.88 20.60 9.22
CA SER A 203 3.48 21.87 9.83
C SER A 203 2.03 21.80 10.33
N ASN A 204 1.20 20.99 9.66
CA ASN A 204 -0.12 20.60 10.13
C ASN A 204 -0.11 19.13 10.59
N GLN A 205 -0.53 18.88 11.83
CA GLN A 205 -0.62 17.53 12.43
C GLN A 205 -2.00 16.87 12.22
N SER A 206 -2.79 17.36 11.27
CA SER A 206 -4.05 16.74 10.88
C SER A 206 -3.81 15.40 10.15
N PRO A 207 -4.64 14.37 10.38
CA PRO A 207 -4.51 13.10 9.67
C PRO A 207 -4.70 13.27 8.16
N ILE A 208 -3.80 12.67 7.38
CA ILE A 208 -3.84 12.62 5.92
C ILE A 208 -4.34 11.24 5.49
N GLU A 209 -5.43 11.22 4.72
CA GLU A 209 -6.00 9.99 4.18
C GLU A 209 -5.27 9.54 2.90
N GLY A 210 -5.18 8.23 2.68
CA GLY A 210 -4.84 7.68 1.36
C GLY A 210 -3.49 8.14 0.79
N MET A 211 -2.44 8.18 1.62
CA MET A 211 -1.12 8.71 1.24
C MET A 211 -0.33 7.74 0.34
N PHE A 212 -0.84 7.51 -0.87
CA PHE A 212 -0.17 6.75 -1.92
C PHE A 212 0.85 7.59 -2.67
N LYS A 213 0.53 8.87 -2.89
CA LYS A 213 1.39 9.89 -3.48
C LYS A 213 2.24 10.57 -2.41
N PRO A 214 3.33 11.25 -2.77
CA PRO A 214 4.09 12.05 -1.83
C PRO A 214 3.21 13.20 -1.32
N TYR A 215 3.42 13.54 -0.05
CA TYR A 215 2.91 14.77 0.52
C TYR A 215 4.05 15.79 0.56
N ALA A 216 3.75 17.06 0.31
CA ALA A 216 4.74 18.11 0.43
C ALA A 216 4.16 19.38 1.01
N GLU A 217 5.05 20.15 1.62
CA GLU A 217 4.76 21.49 2.12
C GLU A 217 5.76 22.47 1.50
N LEU A 218 5.30 23.65 1.14
CA LEU A 218 6.10 24.83 0.83
C LEU A 218 5.76 25.91 1.85
N ASP A 219 6.72 26.21 2.72
CA ASP A 219 6.57 27.14 3.85
C ASP A 219 5.35 26.80 4.75
N GLY A 220 5.17 25.50 5.00
CA GLY A 220 4.10 24.95 5.84
C GLY A 220 2.72 24.86 5.18
N SER A 221 2.55 25.37 3.96
CA SER A 221 1.34 25.17 3.16
C SER A 221 1.49 23.95 2.26
N GLU A 222 0.44 23.16 2.08
CA GLU A 222 0.49 21.98 1.21
C GLU A 222 0.87 22.37 -0.24
N PHE A 223 1.81 21.64 -0.82
CA PHE A 223 2.27 21.81 -2.19
C PHE A 223 1.79 20.63 -3.05
N GLN A 224 0.76 20.87 -3.86
CA GLN A 224 0.01 19.81 -4.54
C GLN A 224 0.56 19.40 -5.92
N ASP A 225 1.43 20.20 -6.53
CA ASP A 225 1.92 19.99 -7.91
C ASP A 225 2.97 18.87 -8.03
N ILE A 226 2.89 17.83 -7.21
CA ILE A 226 3.81 16.70 -7.22
C ILE A 226 3.18 15.52 -7.94
N GLN A 227 3.95 14.91 -8.84
CA GLN A 227 3.54 13.73 -9.57
C GLN A 227 4.25 12.49 -9.05
N ALA A 228 3.56 11.36 -9.11
CA ALA A 228 4.09 10.06 -8.75
C ALA A 228 3.80 9.05 -9.85
N GLN A 229 4.77 8.18 -10.11
CA GLN A 229 4.61 7.03 -10.99
C GLN A 229 5.15 5.78 -10.31
N TRP A 230 4.47 4.67 -10.51
CA TRP A 230 4.81 3.40 -9.90
C TRP A 230 4.97 2.35 -10.97
N SER A 231 5.97 1.50 -10.81
CA SER A 231 6.16 0.34 -11.67
C SER A 231 6.74 -0.81 -10.90
N PHE A 232 6.54 -2.01 -11.43
CA PHE A 232 7.10 -3.22 -10.87
C PHE A 232 7.78 -4.07 -11.93
N THR A 233 8.70 -4.91 -11.47
CA THR A 233 9.23 -6.04 -12.22
C THR A 233 9.27 -7.25 -11.29
N ARG A 234 8.64 -8.34 -11.69
CA ARG A 234 8.75 -9.63 -11.02
C ARG A 234 10.12 -10.22 -11.31
N ILE A 235 10.92 -10.37 -10.27
CA ILE A 235 12.27 -10.93 -10.34
C ILE A 235 12.17 -12.44 -10.47
N LYS A 236 11.41 -13.08 -9.57
CA LYS A 236 11.13 -14.51 -9.61
C LYS A 236 9.88 -14.87 -8.83
N THR A 237 9.32 -16.03 -9.14
CA THR A 237 8.30 -16.72 -8.34
C THR A 237 8.79 -18.12 -8.02
N TYR A 238 8.51 -18.57 -6.80
CA TYR A 238 9.00 -19.85 -6.32
C TYR A 238 8.00 -20.48 -5.36
N LEU A 239 8.08 -21.81 -5.22
CA LEU A 239 7.25 -22.54 -4.28
C LEU A 239 7.48 -22.01 -2.87
N TYR A 240 6.39 -21.60 -2.22
CA TYR A 240 6.38 -21.19 -0.83
C TYR A 240 6.01 -22.39 0.03
N LYS A 241 6.89 -22.72 0.96
CA LYS A 241 6.62 -23.67 2.04
C LYS A 241 6.67 -22.84 3.33
N PRO A 242 5.52 -22.59 3.98
CA PRO A 242 5.45 -21.75 5.18
C PRO A 242 6.28 -22.30 6.34
#